data_AF-A0A6I3XRX7-F1
#
_entry.id   AF-A0A6I3XRX7-F1
#
_cell.length_a   1.000
_cell.length_b   1.000
_cell.length_c   1.000
_cell.angle_alpha   90.00
_cell.angle_beta   90.00
_cell.angle_gamma   90.00
#
_symmetry.space_group_name_H-M   'P 1'
#
loop_
_entity.id
_entity.type
_entity.pdbx_description
1 polymer ?
#
loop_
_entity_poly.entity_id
_entity_poly.type
_entity_poly.pdbx_seq_one_letter_code
_entity_poly.pdbx_strand_id
1 'polypeptide(L)'
;MDRASNRATSHASELYSRLPDQRAGQAHLYLVQLDPQAVVDGVRYDDTYLADEIRTCGTMRETCPVCAEGHLQLVLRQKNVRVPHLFCLECTRCFGAFLEDGSPALIE
;
A
#
# COMPACT_ATOMS: atom_id res chain seq x y z
N MET A 1 55.12 -24.20 -19.28
CA MET A 1 54.41 -23.17 -20.04
C MET A 1 53.39 -23.96 -20.86
N ASP A 2 52.10 -24.06 -20.56
CA ASP A 2 51.19 -23.15 -19.86
C ASP A 2 49.95 -23.86 -19.26
N ARG A 3 49.38 -23.24 -18.22
CA ARG A 3 48.10 -23.55 -17.55
C ARG A 3 46.94 -22.88 -18.30
N ALA A 4 45.78 -23.55 -18.37
CA ALA A 4 44.41 -23.00 -18.22
C ALA A 4 43.41 -24.13 -18.58
N SER A 5 42.81 -24.87 -17.65
CA SER A 5 41.63 -24.53 -16.82
C SER A 5 40.51 -23.79 -17.56
N ASN A 6 39.72 -24.53 -18.34
CA ASN A 6 38.45 -24.06 -18.90
C ASN A 6 37.35 -24.13 -17.83
N ARG A 7 37.07 -23.00 -17.17
CA ARG A 7 35.90 -22.84 -16.30
C ARG A 7 35.20 -21.53 -16.65
N ALA A 8 34.29 -21.57 -17.62
CA ALA A 8 33.37 -20.46 -17.84
C ALA A 8 32.19 -20.89 -18.73
N THR A 9 31.16 -21.51 -18.16
CA THR A 9 29.76 -21.44 -18.68
C THR A 9 28.78 -22.01 -17.64
N SER A 10 28.68 -21.40 -16.47
CA SER A 10 27.60 -21.70 -15.51
C SER A 10 26.96 -20.48 -14.87
N HIS A 11 27.52 -19.28 -15.08
CA HIS A 11 27.09 -18.07 -14.38
C HIS A 11 25.79 -17.44 -14.92
N ALA A 12 25.39 -17.78 -16.15
CA ALA A 12 24.15 -17.27 -16.71
C ALA A 12 22.92 -17.90 -16.03
N SER A 13 23.00 -19.17 -15.63
CA SER A 13 21.85 -19.90 -15.05
C SER A 13 21.46 -19.42 -13.65
N GLU A 14 22.41 -18.91 -12.85
CA GLU A 14 22.14 -18.52 -11.45
C GLU A 14 21.45 -17.14 -11.34
N LEU A 15 21.57 -16.29 -12.36
CA LEU A 15 20.95 -14.96 -12.38
C LEU A 15 19.45 -15.03 -12.70
N TYR A 16 19.00 -16.01 -13.50
CA TYR A 16 17.57 -16.20 -13.78
C TYR A 16 16.83 -16.98 -12.68
N SER A 17 17.56 -17.67 -11.78
CA SER A 17 16.97 -18.33 -10.60
C SER A 17 16.61 -17.34 -9.48
N ARG A 18 17.06 -16.08 -9.57
CA ARG A 18 16.68 -14.99 -8.67
C ARG A 18 15.60 -14.11 -9.30
N LEU A 19 14.70 -14.70 -10.08
CA LEU A 19 13.39 -14.08 -10.25
C LEU A 19 12.83 -13.92 -8.84
N PRO A 20 12.38 -12.72 -8.45
CA PRO A 20 11.81 -12.56 -7.15
C PRO A 20 10.58 -13.45 -7.09
N ASP A 21 10.63 -14.47 -6.23
CA ASP A 21 9.46 -15.16 -5.72
C ASP A 21 8.64 -14.19 -4.83
N GLN A 22 8.48 -12.93 -5.28
CA GLN A 22 7.85 -11.79 -4.60
C GLN A 22 6.33 -11.85 -4.66
N ARG A 23 5.76 -13.05 -4.74
CA ARG A 23 4.44 -13.29 -4.17
C ARG A 23 4.62 -14.07 -2.87
N ALA A 24 5.62 -13.67 -2.09
CA ALA A 24 5.91 -14.20 -0.77
C ALA A 24 4.70 -13.92 0.13
N GLY A 25 3.75 -14.86 0.17
CA GLY A 25 2.53 -14.78 0.96
C GLY A 25 1.58 -13.66 0.55
N GLN A 26 0.30 -13.81 0.89
CA GLN A 26 -0.56 -12.64 1.03
C GLN A 26 -0.08 -11.92 2.30
N ALA A 27 0.57 -10.78 2.16
CA ALA A 27 0.91 -9.97 3.32
C ALA A 27 -0.38 -9.52 4.01
N HIS A 28 -0.57 -9.92 5.27
CA HIS A 28 -1.71 -9.49 6.06
C HIS A 28 -1.52 -8.04 6.47
N LEU A 29 -2.45 -7.17 6.06
CA LEU A 29 -2.44 -5.77 6.43
C LEU A 29 -3.22 -5.56 7.74
N TYR A 30 -2.60 -4.85 8.67
CA TYR A 30 -3.24 -4.36 9.89
C TYR A 30 -3.78 -2.95 9.61
N LEU A 31 -5.09 -2.79 9.76
CA LEU A 31 -5.78 -1.54 9.47
C LEU A 31 -6.00 -0.74 10.75
N VAL A 32 -5.52 0.50 10.76
CA VAL A 32 -5.74 1.45 11.86
C VAL A 32 -6.56 2.61 11.32
N GLN A 33 -7.69 2.91 11.95
CA GLN A 33 -8.50 4.07 11.55
C GLN A 33 -7.72 5.36 11.82
N LEU A 34 -7.67 6.23 10.82
CA LEU A 34 -6.99 7.52 10.88
C LEU A 34 -8.01 8.65 11.04
N ASP A 35 -7.56 9.75 11.64
CA ASP A 35 -8.28 11.01 11.58
C ASP A 35 -8.22 11.55 10.14
N PRO A 36 -9.36 11.80 9.46
CA PRO A 36 -9.39 12.40 8.13
C PRO A 36 -8.55 13.68 8.02
N GLN A 37 -8.49 14.50 9.08
CA GLN A 37 -7.71 15.76 9.09
C GLN A 37 -6.19 15.54 9.04
N ALA A 38 -5.73 14.37 9.49
CA ALA A 38 -4.32 14.02 9.46
C ALA A 38 -3.87 13.59 8.05
N VAL A 39 -4.81 13.09 7.22
CA VAL A 39 -4.47 12.40 5.96
C VAL A 39 -4.84 13.18 4.71
N VAL A 40 -5.82 14.09 4.78
CA VAL A 40 -6.26 14.90 3.64
C VAL A 40 -6.50 16.34 4.09
N ASP A 41 -6.13 17.31 3.26
CA ASP A 41 -6.48 18.72 3.40
C ASP A 41 -7.94 18.94 2.97
N GLY A 42 -8.68 19.65 3.82
CA GLY A 42 -10.11 19.84 3.71
C GLY A 42 -10.64 20.74 4.82
N VAL A 43 -11.94 20.99 4.78
CA VAL A 43 -12.64 21.85 5.71
C VAL A 43 -13.55 21.00 6.58
N ARG A 44 -13.51 21.23 7.89
CA ARG A 44 -14.48 20.62 8.80
C ARG A 44 -15.79 21.39 8.74
N TYR A 45 -16.88 20.70 8.46
CA TYR A 45 -18.23 21.23 8.51
C TYR A 45 -19.03 20.39 9.50
N ASP A 46 -19.31 20.96 10.69
CA ASP A 46 -19.87 20.25 11.84
C ASP A 46 -19.09 18.97 12.19
N ASP A 47 -19.73 17.81 12.07
CA ASP A 47 -19.16 16.49 12.34
C ASP A 47 -18.57 15.80 11.10
N THR A 48 -18.63 16.46 9.93
CA THR A 48 -18.15 15.91 8.66
C THR A 48 -16.88 16.64 8.19
N TYR A 49 -15.93 15.90 7.62
CA TYR A 49 -14.76 16.47 6.99
C TYR A 49 -14.92 16.41 5.47
N LEU A 50 -14.92 17.59 4.84
CA LEU A 50 -15.06 17.73 3.39
C LEU A 50 -13.70 18.05 2.78
N ALA A 51 -13.15 17.10 2.04
CA ALA A 51 -11.99 17.30 1.19
C ALA A 51 -12.43 17.55 -0.25
N ASP A 52 -11.63 18.34 -0.97
CA ASP A 52 -11.76 18.49 -2.42
C ASP A 52 -11.39 17.17 -3.14
N GLU A 53 -11.64 17.05 -4.44
CA GLU A 53 -11.64 15.77 -5.19
C GLU A 53 -10.44 14.84 -4.86
N ILE A 54 -10.72 13.75 -4.12
CA ILE A 54 -9.75 12.67 -3.84
C ILE A 54 -9.84 11.65 -4.97
N ARG A 55 -8.73 11.41 -5.68
CA ARG A 55 -8.67 10.36 -6.70
C ARG A 55 -8.18 9.05 -6.09
N THR A 56 -8.90 7.98 -6.31
CA THR A 56 -8.47 6.64 -5.92
C THR A 56 -7.53 6.08 -6.98
N CYS A 57 -6.53 5.31 -6.55
CA CYS A 57 -5.54 4.67 -7.41
C CYS A 57 -5.90 3.20 -7.71
N GLY A 58 -6.85 2.62 -6.98
CA GLY A 58 -7.34 1.27 -7.21
C GLY A 58 -8.11 0.71 -6.01
N THR A 59 -8.80 -0.41 -6.25
CA THR A 59 -9.51 -1.16 -5.20
C THR A 59 -8.58 -2.17 -4.55
N MET A 60 -8.54 -2.15 -3.22
CA MET A 60 -7.79 -3.09 -2.40
C MET A 60 -8.60 -4.36 -2.13
N ARG A 61 -7.94 -5.43 -1.68
CA ARG A 61 -8.61 -6.70 -1.35
C ARG A 61 -9.34 -6.59 -0.01
N GLU A 62 -8.82 -5.74 0.87
CA GLU A 62 -9.29 -5.53 2.23
C GLU A 62 -10.68 -4.89 2.24
N THR A 63 -11.56 -5.45 3.07
CA THR A 63 -12.88 -4.88 3.34
C THR A 63 -12.79 -3.89 4.49
N CYS A 64 -13.61 -2.83 4.44
CA CYS A 64 -13.70 -1.88 5.54
C CYS A 64 -14.11 -2.60 6.84
N PRO A 65 -13.33 -2.49 7.93
CA PRO A 65 -13.62 -3.18 9.19
C PRO A 65 -14.82 -2.60 9.95
N VAL A 66 -15.34 -1.46 9.50
CA VAL A 66 -16.44 -0.74 10.17
C VAL A 66 -17.79 -1.10 9.59
N CYS A 67 -17.93 -1.07 8.26
CA CYS A 67 -19.19 -1.39 7.60
C CYS A 67 -19.26 -2.82 7.05
N ALA A 68 -18.13 -3.51 6.88
CA ALA A 68 -18.03 -4.86 6.32
C ALA A 68 -18.62 -5.05 4.91
N GLU A 69 -19.04 -3.97 4.24
CA GLU A 69 -19.74 -4.03 2.95
C GLU A 69 -18.85 -3.69 1.75
N GLY A 70 -17.89 -2.77 1.92
CA GLY A 70 -17.08 -2.24 0.81
C GLY A 70 -15.61 -2.61 0.87
N HIS A 71 -15.03 -2.91 -0.31
CA HIS A 71 -13.58 -2.96 -0.48
C HIS A 71 -12.97 -1.56 -0.36
N LEU A 72 -11.86 -1.45 0.36
CA LEU A 72 -11.16 -0.21 0.55
C LEU A 72 -10.50 0.27 -0.75
N GLN A 73 -10.43 1.58 -0.93
CA GLN A 73 -9.78 2.22 -2.07
C GLN A 73 -8.40 2.72 -1.67
N LEU A 74 -7.39 2.47 -2.49
CA LEU A 74 -6.05 3.03 -2.30
C LEU A 74 -6.05 4.51 -2.68
N VAL A 75 -5.56 5.36 -1.79
CA VAL A 75 -5.35 6.79 -2.02
C VAL A 75 -3.87 7.09 -1.81
N LEU A 76 -3.20 7.53 -2.87
CA LEU A 76 -1.79 7.94 -2.83
C LEU A 76 -1.66 9.45 -2.69
N ARG A 77 -0.48 9.88 -2.27
CA ARG A 77 -0.16 11.29 -2.06
C ARG A 77 -0.31 12.08 -3.37
N GLN A 78 -1.25 13.02 -3.39
CA GLN A 78 -1.56 13.88 -4.54
C GLN A 78 -2.34 15.10 -4.06
N LYS A 79 -2.06 16.29 -4.60
CA LYS A 79 -2.77 17.54 -4.27
C LYS A 79 -3.00 17.71 -2.75
N ASN A 80 -4.20 17.38 -2.29
CA ASN A 80 -4.70 17.55 -0.93
C ASN A 80 -4.46 16.31 -0.05
N VAL A 81 -3.98 15.19 -0.57
CA VAL A 81 -3.67 14.00 0.24
C VAL A 81 -2.30 14.20 0.87
N ARG A 82 -2.25 14.26 2.20
CA ARG A 82 -1.03 14.40 3.01
C ARG A 82 -0.30 13.09 3.18
N VAL A 83 -1.05 12.03 3.49
CA VAL A 83 -0.54 10.70 3.87
C VAL A 83 -1.24 9.65 3.00
N PRO A 84 -0.49 8.74 2.34
CA PRO A 84 -1.08 7.59 1.66
C PRO A 84 -1.95 6.77 2.62
N HIS A 85 -3.18 6.46 2.21
CA HIS A 85 -4.13 5.75 3.07
C HIS A 85 -5.12 4.93 2.24
N LEU A 86 -5.90 4.12 2.94
CA LEU A 86 -7.04 3.41 2.40
C LEU A 86 -8.33 4.15 2.76
N PHE A 87 -9.26 4.24 1.82
CA PHE A 87 -10.50 4.99 1.96
C PHE A 87 -11.72 4.10 1.71
N CYS A 88 -12.69 4.12 2.62
CA CYS A 88 -13.97 3.43 2.41
C CYS A 88 -14.97 4.36 1.71
N LEU A 89 -15.50 3.97 0.56
CA LEU A 89 -16.53 4.73 -0.15
C LEU A 89 -17.88 4.73 0.57
N GLU A 90 -18.19 3.68 1.34
CA GLU A 90 -19.50 3.53 1.99
C GLU A 90 -19.63 4.37 3.27
N CYS A 91 -18.58 4.38 4.10
CA CYS A 91 -18.62 5.05 5.41
C CYS A 91 -17.61 6.20 5.53
N THR A 92 -16.96 6.56 4.42
CA THR A 92 -16.01 7.70 4.27
C THR A 92 -14.88 7.73 5.30
N ARG A 93 -14.51 6.59 5.90
CA ARG A 93 -13.42 6.48 6.87
C ARG A 93 -12.09 6.21 6.18
N CYS A 94 -11.02 6.74 6.77
CA CYS A 94 -9.65 6.55 6.32
C CYS A 94 -8.91 5.56 7.22
N PHE A 95 -8.04 4.74 6.62
CA PHE A 95 -7.25 3.73 7.32
C PHE A 95 -5.79 3.76 6.88
N GLY A 96 -4.89 3.70 7.85
CA GLY A 96 -3.49 3.37 7.61
C GLY A 96 -3.36 1.86 7.51
N ALA A 97 -2.52 1.39 6.59
CA ALA A 97 -2.19 -0.01 6.44
C ALA A 97 -0.78 -0.26 6.95
N PHE A 98 -0.63 -1.25 7.81
CA PHE A 98 0.64 -1.60 8.45
C PHE A 98 0.93 -3.09 8.25
N LEU A 99 2.22 -3.42 8.18
CA LEU A 99 2.71 -4.80 8.18
C LEU A 99 2.73 -5.36 9.61
N GLU A 100 2.99 -6.66 9.74
CA GLU A 100 3.07 -7.37 11.04
C GLU A 100 4.10 -6.74 12.02
N ASP A 101 5.17 -6.15 11.49
CA ASP A 101 6.21 -5.48 12.29
C ASP A 101 5.84 -4.05 12.69
N GLY A 102 4.64 -3.58 12.32
CA GLY A 102 4.14 -2.24 12.59
C GLY A 102 4.68 -1.17 11.64
N SER A 103 5.48 -1.52 10.64
CA SER A 103 5.90 -0.58 9.60
C SER A 103 4.74 -0.22 8.66
N PRO A 104 4.67 1.01 8.14
CA PRO A 104 3.63 1.39 7.19
C PRO A 104 3.79 0.60 5.89
N ALA A 105 2.70 -0.02 5.44
CA ALA A 105 2.66 -0.78 4.20
C ALA A 105 2.59 0.12 2.95
N LEU A 106 2.18 1.38 3.13
CA LEU A 106 2.15 2.40 2.09
C LEU A 106 3.32 3.36 2.33
N ILE A 107 4.26 3.39 1.39
CA ILE A 107 5.42 4.28 1.39
C ILE A 107 5.14 5.56 0.61
N GLU A 108 5.90 6.62 0.93
CA GLU A 108 5.83 7.94 0.27
C GLU A 108 6.42 7.97 -1.13
#